data_AF-A0A524LV31-F1
#
_entry.id   AF-A0A524LV31-F1
#
_cell.length_a   1.000
_cell.length_b   1.000
_cell.length_c   1.000
_cell.angle_alpha   90.00
_cell.angle_beta   90.00
_cell.angle_gamma   90.00
#
_symmetry.space_group_name_H-M   'P 1'
#
loop_
_entity.id
_entity.type
_entity.pdbx_description
1 polymer ?
#
loop_
_entity_poly.entity_id
_entity_poly.type
_entity_poly.pdbx_seq_one_letter_code
_entity_poly.pdbx_strand_id
1 'polypeptide(L)'
;MLKDIKSTLKDSIIYGMGNLSTKLVGFILIPLYTKYLTVEDYAILAVLEITSQLIIAVFGFRISSAMLRFYWDKNYEDRQESLFFTALAFTAFLSIITSVLMVYYAQPLSQLLFDSTQFVYPLQLMAVSSALQIIVLVC
;
A
#
# COMPACT_ATOMS: atom_id res chain seq x y z
N MET A 1 -29.43 8.98 19.36
CA MET A 1 -28.80 7.76 19.92
C MET A 1 -29.13 6.50 19.13
N LEU A 2 -30.36 5.94 19.17
CA LEU A 2 -30.71 4.71 18.42
C LEU A 2 -30.54 4.84 16.89
N LYS A 3 -30.85 6.02 16.33
CA LYS A 3 -30.66 6.31 14.91
C LYS A 3 -29.18 6.36 14.51
N ASP A 4 -28.34 6.91 15.39
CA ASP A 4 -26.89 7.04 15.17
C ASP A 4 -26.20 5.67 15.28
N ILE A 5 -26.61 4.84 16.24
CA ILE A 5 -26.16 3.43 16.34
C ILE A 5 -26.52 2.66 15.07
N LYS A 6 -27.74 2.86 14.53
CA LYS A 6 -28.18 2.21 13.30
C LYS A 6 -27.37 2.66 12.08
N SER A 7 -27.03 3.95 11.97
CA SER A 7 -26.17 4.42 10.86
C SER A 7 -24.74 3.89 11.00
N THR A 8 -24.13 3.98 12.19
CA THR A 8 -22.77 3.46 12.41
C THR A 8 -22.67 1.97 12.16
N LEU A 9 -23.68 1.16 12.54
CA LEU A 9 -23.72 -0.26 12.22
C LEU A 9 -23.82 -0.52 10.72
N LYS A 10 -24.66 0.26 10.01
CA LYS A 10 -24.77 0.16 8.55
C LYS A 10 -23.44 0.45 7.89
N ASP A 11 -22.78 1.55 8.28
CA ASP A 11 -21.49 1.95 7.74
C ASP A 11 -20.42 0.90 8.08
N SER A 12 -20.40 0.39 9.31
CA SER A 12 -19.48 -0.67 9.74
C SER A 12 -19.63 -1.95 8.93
N ILE A 13 -20.86 -2.34 8.58
CA ILE A 13 -21.11 -3.52 7.73
C ILE A 13 -20.64 -3.25 6.30
N ILE A 14 -20.90 -2.07 5.74
CA ILE A 14 -20.50 -1.73 4.37
C ILE A 14 -18.97 -1.70 4.25
N TYR A 15 -18.29 -0.97 5.14
CA TYR A 15 -16.82 -0.91 5.17
C TYR A 15 -16.21 -2.27 5.56
N GLY A 16 -16.84 -2.99 6.48
CA GLY A 16 -16.43 -4.32 6.91
C GLY A 16 -16.50 -5.35 5.78
N MET A 17 -17.57 -5.35 5.00
CA MET A 17 -17.72 -6.20 3.81
C MET A 17 -16.66 -5.89 2.75
N GLY A 18 -16.33 -4.60 2.54
CA GLY A 18 -15.24 -4.21 1.63
C GLY A 18 -13.91 -4.85 2.04
N ASN A 19 -13.52 -4.68 3.31
CA ASN A 19 -12.30 -5.27 3.85
C ASN A 19 -12.31 -6.81 3.83
N LEU A 20 -13.44 -7.43 4.15
CA LEU A 20 -13.59 -8.89 4.13
C LEU A 20 -13.45 -9.43 2.70
N SER A 21 -14.03 -8.74 1.72
CA SER A 21 -13.97 -9.15 0.31
C SER A 21 -12.53 -9.22 -0.19
N THR A 22 -11.70 -8.23 0.12
CA THR A 22 -10.28 -8.23 -0.24
C THR A 22 -9.54 -9.42 0.37
N LYS A 23 -9.82 -9.76 1.63
CA LYS A 23 -9.21 -10.92 2.30
C LYS A 23 -9.70 -12.25 1.75
N LEU A 24 -10.98 -12.36 1.40
CA LEU A 24 -11.56 -13.55 0.78
C LEU A 24 -10.94 -13.85 -0.58
N VAL A 25 -10.65 -12.81 -1.39
CA VAL A 25 -9.91 -12.98 -2.65
C VAL A 25 -8.54 -13.61 -2.38
N GLY A 26 -7.78 -13.08 -1.41
CA GLY A 26 -6.50 -13.68 -1.01
C GLY A 26 -6.64 -15.13 -0.57
N PHE A 27 -7.65 -15.46 0.23
CA PHE A 27 -7.91 -16.83 0.69
C PHE A 27 -8.22 -17.79 -0.46
N ILE A 28 -9.04 -17.38 -1.43
CA ILE A 28 -9.38 -18.17 -2.61
C ILE A 28 -8.16 -18.35 -3.53
N LEU A 29 -7.25 -17.38 -3.55
CA LEU A 29 -6.02 -17.45 -4.32
C LEU A 29 -4.99 -18.41 -3.74
N ILE A 30 -5.04 -18.74 -2.43
CA ILE A 30 -4.07 -19.68 -1.83
C ILE A 30 -4.07 -21.04 -2.55
N PRO A 31 -5.20 -21.78 -2.69
CA PRO A 31 -5.23 -23.04 -3.43
C PRO A 31 -4.73 -22.91 -4.88
N LEU A 32 -5.01 -21.77 -5.52
CA LEU A 32 -4.58 -21.50 -6.89
C LEU A 32 -3.05 -21.37 -6.94
N TYR A 33 -2.47 -20.54 -6.06
CA TYR A 33 -1.03 -20.33 -5.97
C TYR A 33 -0.30 -21.61 -5.60
N THR A 34 -0.76 -22.35 -4.58
CA THR A 34 -0.10 -23.59 -4.15
C THR A 34 -0.15 -24.72 -5.19
N LYS A 35 -1.01 -24.62 -6.22
CA LYS A 35 -1.04 -25.58 -7.33
C LYS A 35 0.09 -25.36 -8.33
N TYR A 36 0.54 -24.10 -8.50
CA TYR A 36 1.52 -23.71 -9.51
C TYR A 36 2.86 -23.26 -8.95
N LEU A 37 2.89 -22.82 -7.69
CA LEU A 37 4.06 -22.33 -6.98
C LEU A 37 4.52 -23.37 -5.96
N THR A 38 5.84 -23.50 -5.82
CA THR A 38 6.41 -24.29 -4.73
C THR A 38 6.23 -23.55 -3.40
N VAL A 39 6.45 -24.27 -2.28
CA VAL A 39 6.44 -23.66 -0.95
C VAL A 39 7.48 -22.54 -0.84
N GLU A 40 8.64 -22.71 -1.49
CA GLU A 40 9.72 -21.73 -1.52
C GLU A 40 9.30 -20.46 -2.28
N ASP A 41 8.70 -20.61 -3.46
CA ASP A 41 8.22 -19.47 -4.25
C ASP A 41 7.14 -18.67 -3.49
N TYR A 42 6.26 -19.38 -2.78
CA TYR A 42 5.24 -18.72 -1.96
C TYR A 42 5.85 -17.97 -0.76
N ALA A 43 6.89 -18.53 -0.13
CA ALA A 43 7.62 -17.84 0.93
C ALA A 43 8.28 -16.56 0.42
N ILE A 44 8.85 -16.58 -0.78
CA ILE A 44 9.44 -15.39 -1.42
C ILE A 44 8.37 -14.31 -1.63
N LEU A 45 7.19 -14.67 -2.16
CA LEU A 45 6.08 -13.72 -2.33
C LEU A 45 5.66 -13.09 -0.99
N ALA A 46 5.59 -13.87 0.09
CA ALA A 46 5.25 -13.36 1.41
C ALA A 46 6.31 -12.37 1.95
N VAL A 47 7.60 -12.66 1.73
CA VAL A 47 8.69 -11.74 2.10
C VAL A 47 8.62 -10.45 1.29
N LEU A 48 8.34 -10.53 -0.02
CA LEU A 48 8.14 -9.36 -0.86
C LEU A 48 6.94 -8.52 -0.38
N GLU A 49 5.83 -9.15 -0.01
CA GLU A 49 4.66 -8.46 0.51
C GLU A 49 4.94 -7.71 1.82
N ILE A 50 5.60 -8.37 2.78
CA ILE A 50 5.99 -7.73 4.05
C ILE A 50 6.97 -6.58 3.81
N THR A 51 7.94 -6.78 2.92
CA THR A 51 8.92 -5.74 2.56
C THR A 51 8.23 -4.54 1.92
N SER A 52 7.29 -4.76 1.01
CA SER A 52 6.47 -3.70 0.41
C SER A 52 5.71 -2.89 1.47
N GLN A 53 5.10 -3.56 2.46
CA GLN A 53 4.42 -2.88 3.56
C GLN A 53 5.37 -2.02 4.40
N LEU A 54 6.58 -2.48 4.66
CA LEU A 54 7.61 -1.70 5.36
C LEU A 54 8.02 -0.46 4.54
N ILE A 55 8.21 -0.61 3.23
CA ILE A 55 8.51 0.51 2.33
C ILE A 55 7.41 1.55 2.40
N ILE A 56 6.14 1.14 2.29
CA ILE A 56 5.00 2.05 2.35
C ILE A 56 4.87 2.71 3.73
N ALA A 57 5.14 1.98 4.81
CA ALA A 57 5.10 2.53 6.16
C ALA A 57 6.15 3.64 6.37
N VAL A 58 7.36 3.46 5.83
CA VAL A 58 8.46 4.41 5.94
C VAL A 58 8.31 5.58 4.96
N PHE A 59 8.04 5.30 3.68
CA PHE A 59 8.02 6.29 2.59
C PHE A 59 6.63 6.87 2.31
N GLY A 60 5.58 6.38 2.95
CA GLY A 60 4.22 6.94 2.85
C GLY A 60 3.98 8.18 3.72
N PHE A 61 4.91 8.50 4.64
CA PHE A 61 4.91 9.70 5.51
C PHE A 61 3.57 10.01 6.22
N ARG A 62 2.70 9.00 6.39
CA ARG A 62 1.33 9.13 6.95
C ARG A 62 0.51 10.27 6.32
N ILE A 63 0.71 10.55 5.03
CA ILE A 63 0.05 11.65 4.31
C ILE A 63 -1.48 11.56 4.37
N SER A 64 -2.03 10.34 4.36
CA SER A 64 -3.47 10.08 4.48
C SER A 64 -4.06 10.64 5.78
N SER A 65 -3.34 10.52 6.90
CA SER A 65 -3.77 11.07 8.18
C SER A 65 -3.67 12.60 8.22
N ALA A 66 -2.69 13.18 7.52
CA ALA A 66 -2.56 14.63 7.41
C ALA A 66 -3.69 15.21 6.55
N MET A 67 -3.99 14.58 5.41
CA MET A 67 -5.13 14.92 4.56
C MET A 67 -6.44 14.85 5.35
N LEU A 68 -6.65 13.77 6.11
CA LEU A 68 -7.85 13.61 6.94
C LEU A 68 -7.98 14.69 8.04
N ARG A 69 -6.91 15.37 8.40
CA ARG A 69 -6.98 16.45 9.39
C ARG A 69 -7.21 17.81 8.72
N PHE A 70 -6.42 18.15 7.73
CA PHE A 70 -6.44 19.48 7.10
C PHE A 70 -7.58 19.67 6.13
N TYR A 71 -8.07 18.60 5.50
CA TYR A 71 -9.18 18.69 4.54
C TYR A 71 -10.49 19.15 5.21
N TRP A 72 -10.75 18.75 6.45
CA TRP A 72 -11.95 19.15 7.21
C TRP A 72 -11.73 20.31 8.19
N ASP A 73 -10.55 20.94 8.17
CA ASP A 73 -10.29 22.13 8.96
C ASP A 73 -10.96 23.34 8.31
N LYS A 74 -11.80 24.06 9.06
CA LYS A 74 -12.55 25.25 8.59
C LYS A 74 -11.63 26.34 8.04
N ASN A 75 -10.38 26.41 8.49
CA ASN A 75 -9.41 27.39 7.98
C ASN A 75 -8.96 27.10 6.54
N TYR A 76 -9.23 25.89 6.03
CA TYR A 76 -8.77 25.40 4.74
C TYR A 76 -9.91 24.97 3.81
N GLU A 77 -11.17 25.27 4.15
CA GLU A 77 -12.36 24.89 3.39
C GLU A 77 -12.29 25.42 1.94
N ASP A 78 -11.86 26.67 1.75
CA ASP A 78 -11.67 27.30 0.42
C ASP A 78 -10.45 26.76 -0.36
N ARG A 79 -9.61 25.93 0.26
CA ARG A 79 -8.32 25.45 -0.29
C ARG A 79 -8.24 23.93 -0.42
N GLN A 80 -9.36 23.22 -0.25
CA GLN A 80 -9.41 21.76 -0.31
C GLN A 80 -8.84 21.18 -1.60
N GLU A 81 -9.13 21.78 -2.76
CA GLU A 81 -8.57 21.34 -4.04
C GLU A 81 -7.04 21.50 -4.08
N SER A 82 -6.54 22.66 -3.63
CA SER A 82 -5.11 22.92 -3.58
C SER A 82 -4.39 21.97 -2.63
N LEU A 83 -4.99 21.62 -1.48
CA LEU A 83 -4.46 20.64 -0.55
C LEU A 83 -4.37 19.25 -1.20
N PHE A 84 -5.43 18.82 -1.88
CA PHE A 84 -5.45 17.54 -2.59
C PHE A 84 -4.38 17.48 -3.68
N PHE A 85 -4.28 18.48 -4.55
CA PHE A 85 -3.26 18.51 -5.61
C PHE A 85 -1.84 18.57 -5.05
N THR A 86 -1.62 19.31 -3.95
CA THR A 86 -0.31 19.38 -3.30
C THR A 86 0.08 18.03 -2.71
N ALA A 87 -0.83 17.36 -2.01
CA ALA A 87 -0.60 16.02 -1.46
C ALA A 87 -0.37 14.98 -2.57
N LEU A 88 -1.17 15.04 -3.65
CA LEU A 88 -1.03 14.15 -4.80
C LEU A 88 0.34 14.35 -5.47
N ALA A 89 0.73 15.59 -5.78
CA ALA A 89 2.03 15.91 -6.37
C ALA A 89 3.19 15.46 -5.47
N PHE A 90 3.07 15.68 -4.15
CA PHE A 90 4.07 15.26 -3.18
C PHE A 90 4.21 13.73 -3.12
N THR A 91 3.09 12.99 -3.08
CA THR A 91 3.13 11.51 -3.11
C THR A 91 3.61 10.95 -4.44
N ALA A 92 3.29 11.58 -5.57
CA ALA A 92 3.82 11.19 -6.87
C ALA A 92 5.34 11.37 -6.93
N PHE A 93 5.84 12.49 -6.42
CA PHE A 93 7.28 12.75 -6.28
C PHE A 93 7.96 11.71 -5.37
N LEU A 94 7.38 11.42 -4.19
CA LEU A 94 7.88 10.39 -3.28
C LEU A 94 7.86 8.99 -3.91
N SER A 95 6.81 8.66 -4.66
CA SER A 95 6.71 7.39 -5.39
C SER A 95 7.86 7.24 -6.38
N ILE A 96 8.17 8.28 -7.17
CA ILE A 96 9.29 8.26 -8.11
C ILE A 96 10.62 8.06 -7.37
N ILE A 97 10.86 8.83 -6.29
CA ILE A 97 12.09 8.69 -5.49
C ILE A 97 12.21 7.28 -4.92
N THR A 98 11.14 6.76 -4.32
CA THR A 98 11.13 5.43 -3.69
C THR A 98 11.40 4.35 -4.74
N SER A 99 10.76 4.45 -5.91
CA SER A 99 10.99 3.50 -7.01
C SER A 99 12.43 3.55 -7.52
N VAL A 100 13.01 4.73 -7.72
CA VAL A 100 14.40 4.87 -8.19
C VAL A 100 15.39 4.32 -7.16
N LEU A 101 15.23 4.66 -5.88
CA LEU A 101 16.08 4.14 -4.80
C LEU A 101 15.99 2.61 -4.72
N MET A 102 14.77 2.06 -4.70
CA MET A 102 14.59 0.60 -4.55
C MET A 102 15.09 -0.19 -5.76
N VAL A 103 14.95 0.33 -6.98
CA VAL A 103 15.51 -0.31 -8.18
C VAL A 103 17.04 -0.25 -8.16
N TYR A 104 17.62 0.88 -7.75
CA TYR A 104 19.08 1.02 -7.63
C TYR A 104 19.69 0.10 -6.57
N TYR A 105 19.02 -0.05 -5.41
CA TYR A 105 19.44 -0.94 -4.33
C TYR A 105 18.86 -2.36 -4.43
N ALA A 106 18.22 -2.73 -5.54
CA ALA A 106 17.57 -4.04 -5.68
C ALA A 106 18.54 -5.22 -5.52
N GLN A 107 19.76 -5.08 -6.04
CA GLN A 107 20.78 -6.14 -5.97
C GLN A 107 21.26 -6.41 -4.54
N PRO A 108 21.69 -5.42 -3.73
CA PRO A 108 22.05 -5.67 -2.33
C PRO A 108 20.84 -6.09 -1.49
N LEU A 109 19.63 -5.60 -1.79
CA LEU A 109 18.42 -6.07 -1.11
C LEU A 109 18.15 -7.55 -1.38
N SER A 110 18.32 -8.01 -2.63
CA SER A 110 18.12 -9.41 -3.02
C SER A 110 19.10 -10.33 -2.29
N GLN A 111 20.36 -9.91 -2.16
CA GLN A 111 21.36 -10.67 -1.41
C GLN A 111 21.04 -10.70 0.08
N LEU A 112 20.62 -9.58 0.67
CA LEU A 112 20.28 -9.51 2.09
C LEU A 112 19.04 -10.34 2.45
N LEU A 113 18.02 -10.35 1.57
CA LEU A 113 16.74 -10.99 1.85
C LEU A 113 16.68 -12.46 1.45
N PHE A 114 17.37 -12.85 0.38
CA PHE A 114 17.22 -14.17 -0.25
C PHE A 114 18.54 -14.91 -0.47
N ASP A 115 19.69 -14.36 -0.06
CA ASP A 115 21.04 -14.91 -0.31
C ASP A 115 21.31 -15.27 -1.79
N SER A 116 20.52 -14.72 -2.72
CA SER A 116 20.51 -15.06 -4.14
C SER A 116 20.21 -13.83 -5.01
N THR A 117 20.81 -13.77 -6.19
CA THR A 117 20.59 -12.70 -7.19
C THR A 117 19.47 -13.01 -8.18
N GLN A 118 18.84 -14.18 -8.09
CA GLN A 118 17.78 -14.59 -9.02
C GLN A 118 16.47 -13.80 -8.83
N PHE A 119 16.27 -13.19 -7.65
CA PHE A 119 15.02 -12.52 -7.29
C PHE A 119 15.01 -11.00 -7.50
N VAL A 120 15.99 -10.47 -8.26
CA VAL A 120 16.09 -9.03 -8.57
C VAL A 120 14.87 -8.54 -9.36
N TYR A 121 14.37 -9.32 -10.32
CA TYR A 121 13.21 -8.89 -11.12
C TYR A 121 11.90 -8.83 -10.32
N PRO A 122 11.53 -9.87 -9.52
CA PRO A 122 10.41 -9.76 -8.57
C PRO A 122 10.53 -8.59 -7.59
N LEU A 123 11.74 -8.29 -7.09
CA LEU A 123 11.98 -7.13 -6.23
C LEU A 123 11.74 -5.80 -6.93
N GLN A 124 12.12 -5.67 -8.20
CA GLN A 124 11.85 -4.47 -8.99
C GLN A 124 10.34 -4.27 -9.23
N LEU A 125 9.61 -5.35 -9.55
CA LEU A 125 8.15 -5.29 -9.68
C LEU A 125 7.48 -4.92 -8.36
N MET A 126 7.93 -5.52 -7.25
CA MET A 126 7.48 -5.16 -5.90
C MET A 126 7.74 -3.68 -5.62
N ALA A 127 8.94 -3.18 -5.89
CA ALA A 127 9.30 -1.79 -5.69
C ALA A 127 8.37 -0.82 -6.43
N VAL A 128 8.14 -1.06 -7.72
CA VAL A 128 7.21 -0.25 -8.54
C VAL A 128 5.79 -0.34 -7.99
N SER A 129 5.31 -1.53 -7.63
CA SER A 129 3.97 -1.71 -7.07
C SER A 129 3.78 -0.99 -5.73
N SER A 130 4.79 -1.02 -4.86
CA SER A 130 4.80 -0.35 -3.56
C SER A 130 4.83 1.17 -3.70
N ALA A 131 5.58 1.68 -4.68
CA ALA A 131 5.64 3.10 -5.00
C ALA A 131 4.27 3.62 -5.47
N LEU A 132 3.57 2.88 -6.34
CA LEU A 132 2.22 3.23 -6.77
C LEU A 132 1.22 3.25 -5.59
N GLN A 133 1.36 2.34 -4.62
CA GLN A 133 0.51 2.35 -3.42
C GLN A 133 0.68 3.62 -2.58
N ILE A 134 1.85 4.28 -2.61
CA ILE A 134 2.05 5.56 -1.90
C ILE A 134 1.13 6.66 -2.47
N ILE A 135 0.89 6.68 -3.78
CA ILE A 135 -0.02 7.64 -4.43
C ILE A 135 -1.47 7.38 -4.01
N VAL A 136 -1.85 6.10 -3.94
CA VAL A 136 -3.19 5.67 -3.52
C VAL A 136 -3.52 6.09 -2.09
N LEU A 137 -2.54 6.44 -1.25
CA LEU A 137 -2.80 6.97 0.10
C LEU A 137 -3.54 8.32 0.11
N VAL A 138 -3.52 9.07 -0.99
CA VAL A 138 -4.18 10.40 -1.09
C VAL A 138 -5.53 10.31 -1.80
N CYS A 139 -5.74 9.29 -2.63
CA CYS A 139 -6.97 9.06 -3.40
C CYS A 139 -8.05 8.36 -2.56
#